data_AF-A0A3M2CKM9-F1
#
_entry.id   AF-A0A3M2CKM9-F1
#
_cell.length_a   1.000
_cell.length_b   1.000
_cell.length_c   1.000
_cell.angle_alpha   90.00
_cell.angle_beta   90.00
_cell.angle_gamma   90.00
#
_symmetry.space_group_name_H-M   'P 1'
#
loop_
_entity.id
_entity.type
_entity.pdbx_description
1 polymer ?
#
loop_
_entity_poly.entity_id
_entity_poly.type
_entity_poly.pdbx_seq_one_letter_code
_entity_poly.pdbx_strand_id
1 'polypeptide(L)'
;MRCYHCGHEHEVAARASRVSCPKCAKSLRVENVTIRTTEGWQHFQTCGRVTILAKGKLVAQTVEAQLGIEVRGGLEAKSYRGGPVTLKKNAVWRGDCVAPSITVEPGARVQRSAFVIGAADPGR
;
A
#
# COMPACT_ATOMS: atom_id res chain seq x y z
N MET A 1 -15.17 -4.05 0.69
CA MET A 1 -13.86 -3.73 0.08
C MET A 1 -14.06 -3.10 -1.29
N ARG A 2 -13.08 -2.38 -1.84
CA ARG A 2 -13.22 -1.72 -3.14
C ARG A 2 -12.30 -2.37 -4.18
N CYS A 3 -12.83 -2.60 -5.38
CA CYS A 3 -12.03 -3.09 -6.50
C CYS A 3 -11.09 -2.00 -7.02
N TYR A 4 -9.78 -2.21 -6.94
CA TYR A 4 -8.76 -1.29 -7.50
C TYR A 4 -8.74 -1.24 -9.04
N HIS A 5 -9.59 -2.01 -9.74
CA HIS A 5 -9.72 -1.94 -11.19
C HIS A 5 -10.96 -1.20 -11.70
N CYS A 6 -12.07 -1.24 -10.97
CA CYS A 6 -13.35 -0.70 -11.44
C CYS A 6 -14.09 0.15 -10.39
N GLY A 7 -13.48 0.36 -9.22
CA GLY A 7 -14.05 1.14 -8.13
C GLY A 7 -15.25 0.50 -7.43
N HIS A 8 -15.67 -0.71 -7.83
CA HIS A 8 -16.86 -1.34 -7.26
C HIS A 8 -16.63 -1.83 -5.83
N GLU A 9 -17.47 -1.37 -4.92
CA GLU A 9 -17.46 -1.79 -3.53
C GLU A 9 -18.34 -3.03 -3.35
N HIS A 10 -17.78 -4.08 -2.76
CA HIS A 10 -18.49 -5.32 -2.48
C HIS A 10 -17.95 -5.98 -1.22
N GLU A 11 -18.79 -6.77 -0.57
CA GLU A 11 -18.40 -7.53 0.60
C GLU A 11 -17.67 -8.80 0.18
N VAL A 12 -16.63 -9.14 0.94
CA VAL A 12 -15.88 -10.37 0.78
C VAL A 12 -15.60 -10.99 2.12
N ALA A 13 -15.60 -12.32 2.13
CA ALA A 13 -15.18 -13.08 3.28
C ALA A 13 -13.73 -12.71 3.65
N ALA A 14 -13.51 -12.38 4.93
CA ALA A 14 -12.21 -12.00 5.48
C ALA A 14 -11.10 -13.08 5.35
N ARG A 15 -11.47 -14.31 4.96
CA ARG A 15 -10.56 -15.44 4.72
C ARG A 15 -10.17 -15.66 3.26
N ALA A 16 -10.71 -14.89 2.32
CA ALA A 16 -10.36 -15.06 0.91
C ALA A 16 -9.00 -14.41 0.60
N SER A 17 -8.06 -15.18 0.05
CA SER A 17 -6.75 -14.66 -0.38
C SER A 17 -6.81 -13.96 -1.75
N ARG A 18 -7.74 -14.41 -2.59
CA ARG A 18 -8.06 -13.80 -3.88
C ARG A 18 -9.55 -13.80 -4.11
N VAL A 19 -10.08 -12.70 -4.61
CA VAL A 19 -11.51 -12.58 -4.90
C VAL A 19 -11.66 -11.94 -6.27
N SER A 20 -12.49 -12.55 -7.11
CA SER A 20 -12.90 -11.95 -8.36
C SER A 20 -13.98 -10.89 -8.09
N CYS A 21 -13.76 -9.68 -8.57
CA CYS A 21 -14.78 -8.64 -8.45
C CYS A 21 -16.03 -9.03 -9.26
N PRO A 22 -17.25 -8.99 -8.68
CA PRO A 22 -18.47 -9.37 -9.39
C PRO A 22 -18.79 -8.44 -10.59
N LYS A 23 -18.24 -7.22 -10.61
CA LYS A 23 -18.51 -6.23 -11.67
C LYS A 23 -17.55 -6.33 -12.86
N CYS A 24 -16.26 -6.52 -12.62
CA CYS A 24 -15.25 -6.55 -13.68
C CYS A 24 -14.61 -7.93 -13.89
N ALA A 25 -15.00 -8.93 -13.10
CA ALA A 25 -14.46 -10.28 -13.08
C ALA A 25 -12.93 -10.40 -12.89
N LYS A 26 -12.24 -9.29 -12.56
CA LYS A 26 -10.79 -9.27 -12.33
C LYS A 26 -10.46 -9.76 -10.92
N SER A 27 -9.36 -10.50 -10.83
CA SER A 27 -8.85 -11.05 -9.57
C SER A 27 -8.20 -9.96 -8.72
N LEU A 28 -8.74 -9.78 -7.52
CA LEU A 28 -8.24 -8.89 -6.49
C LEU A 28 -7.43 -9.67 -5.46
N ARG A 29 -6.24 -9.17 -5.12
CA ARG A 29 -5.45 -9.69 -4.00
C ARG A 29 -5.97 -9.06 -2.71
N VAL A 30 -6.50 -9.89 -1.80
CA VAL A 30 -6.99 -9.44 -0.47
C VAL A 30 -6.07 -9.88 0.66
N GLU A 31 -5.04 -10.65 0.33
CA GLU A 31 -4.02 -11.11 1.26
C GLU A 31 -3.16 -9.97 1.82
N ASN A 32 -2.81 -10.10 3.10
CA ASN A 32 -1.79 -9.26 3.73
C ASN A 32 -0.42 -9.71 3.25
N VAL A 33 0.40 -8.78 2.77
CA VAL A 33 1.72 -9.09 2.22
C VAL A 33 2.79 -8.62 3.18
N THR A 34 3.75 -9.50 3.48
CA THR A 34 4.91 -9.17 4.32
C THR A 34 6.20 -9.27 3.52
N ILE A 35 6.84 -8.13 3.28
CA ILE A 35 8.12 -8.03 2.57
C ILE A 35 9.23 -8.21 3.60
N ARG A 36 9.92 -9.36 3.53
CA ARG A 36 11.00 -9.72 4.46
C ARG A 36 12.39 -9.38 3.92
N THR A 37 12.53 -9.40 2.60
CA THR A 37 13.78 -9.20 1.86
C THR A 37 13.62 -8.06 0.86
N THR A 38 14.60 -7.84 -0.01
CA THR A 38 14.47 -6.87 -1.08
C THR A 38 13.66 -7.48 -2.22
N GLU A 39 12.53 -6.87 -2.55
CA GLU A 39 11.65 -7.30 -3.63
C GLU A 39 11.38 -6.13 -4.59
N GLY A 40 11.57 -6.38 -5.88
CA GLY A 40 11.31 -5.42 -6.96
C GLY A 40 10.05 -5.79 -7.73
N TRP A 41 9.07 -4.89 -7.77
CA TRP A 41 7.79 -5.08 -8.45
C TRP A 41 7.50 -3.90 -9.37
N GLN A 42 6.98 -4.10 -10.58
CA GLN A 42 6.57 -2.93 -11.39
C GLN A 42 5.29 -2.30 -10.81
N HIS A 43 4.26 -3.13 -10.62
CA HIS A 43 2.99 -2.75 -10.02
C HIS A 43 2.70 -3.68 -8.84
N PHE A 44 2.56 -3.10 -7.67
CA PHE A 44 2.22 -3.84 -6.45
C PHE A 44 0.85 -3.39 -5.97
N GLN A 45 -0.16 -4.26 -6.06
CA GLN A 45 -1.54 -3.93 -5.72
C GLN A 45 -2.11 -4.98 -4.78
N THR A 46 -2.62 -4.55 -3.62
CA THR A 46 -3.36 -5.40 -2.69
C THR A 46 -4.46 -4.61 -1.99
N CYS A 47 -5.59 -5.25 -1.76
CA CYS A 47 -6.61 -4.76 -0.85
C CYS A 47 -6.21 -5.00 0.63
N GLY A 48 -5.24 -5.87 0.88
CA GLY A 48 -4.74 -6.19 2.21
C GLY A 48 -3.81 -5.12 2.78
N ARG A 49 -3.25 -5.42 3.96
CA ARG A 49 -2.20 -4.62 4.59
C ARG A 49 -0.83 -5.06 4.07
N VAL A 50 0.04 -4.09 3.81
CA VAL A 50 1.43 -4.34 3.43
C VAL A 50 2.34 -4.07 4.61
N THR A 51 3.21 -5.01 4.96
CA THR A 51 4.18 -4.86 6.04
C THR A 51 5.59 -5.08 5.51
N ILE A 52 6.41 -4.03 5.51
CA ILE A 52 7.83 -4.12 5.15
C ILE A 52 8.63 -4.23 6.44
N LEU A 53 9.32 -5.34 6.62
CA LEU A 53 10.18 -5.55 7.79
C LEU A 53 11.46 -4.70 7.72
N ALA A 54 12.18 -4.57 8.83
CA ALA A 54 13.39 -3.74 8.92
C ALA A 54 14.49 -4.12 7.90
N LYS A 55 14.60 -5.41 7.55
CA LYS A 55 15.51 -5.91 6.51
C LYS A 55 14.89 -5.94 5.12
N GLY A 56 13.59 -5.64 5.02
CA GLY A 56 12.84 -5.63 3.78
C GLY A 56 13.03 -4.31 3.03
N LYS A 57 13.14 -4.40 1.71
CA LYS A 57 13.10 -3.24 0.83
C LYS A 57 12.12 -3.51 -0.31
N LEU A 58 11.04 -2.74 -0.39
CA LEU A 58 10.13 -2.82 -1.52
C LEU A 58 10.50 -1.74 -2.53
N VAL A 59 10.86 -2.14 -3.74
CA VAL A 59 11.09 -1.22 -4.86
C VAL A 59 9.96 -1.42 -5.86
N ALA A 60 9.18 -0.38 -6.12
CA ALA A 60 8.14 -0.45 -7.13
C ALA A 60 7.91 0.83 -7.93
N GLN A 61 7.23 0.73 -9.07
CA GLN A 61 6.75 1.96 -9.73
C GLN A 61 5.48 2.45 -9.05
N THR A 62 4.51 1.56 -8.83
CA THR A 62 3.23 1.90 -8.20
C THR A 62 2.90 0.92 -7.10
N VAL A 63 2.47 1.44 -5.95
CA VAL A 63 2.06 0.64 -4.80
C VAL A 63 0.65 1.04 -4.38
N GLU A 64 -0.24 0.08 -4.33
CA GLU A 64 -1.63 0.26 -3.88
C GLU A 64 -1.94 -0.71 -2.75
N ALA A 65 -2.33 -0.17 -1.60
CA ALA A 65 -2.62 -0.96 -0.41
C ALA A 65 -3.86 -0.42 0.32
N GLN A 66 -5.01 -1.08 0.17
CA GLN A 66 -6.28 -0.53 0.68
C GLN A 66 -6.35 -0.50 2.22
N LEU A 67 -5.89 -1.54 2.92
CA LEU A 67 -5.82 -1.54 4.39
C LEU A 67 -4.61 -0.77 4.96
N GLY A 68 -3.79 -0.18 4.09
CA GLY A 68 -2.62 0.61 4.48
C GLY A 68 -1.29 -0.14 4.41
N ILE A 69 -0.22 0.57 4.76
CA ILE A 69 1.16 0.07 4.70
C ILE A 69 1.92 0.41 5.97
N GLU A 70 2.64 -0.57 6.51
CA GLU A 70 3.59 -0.40 7.59
C GLU A 70 5.02 -0.59 7.06
N VAL A 71 5.85 0.43 7.16
CA VAL A 71 7.24 0.41 6.69
C VAL A 71 8.17 0.43 7.88
N ARG A 72 8.97 -0.62 8.06
CA ARG A 72 10.07 -0.69 9.04
C ARG A 72 11.45 -0.63 8.41
N GLY A 73 11.56 -1.04 7.15
CA GLY A 73 12.80 -1.03 6.37
C GLY A 73 12.79 0.07 5.33
N GLY A 74 12.85 -0.28 4.05
CA GLY A 74 12.82 0.68 2.95
C GLY A 74 11.62 0.51 2.01
N LEU A 75 11.00 1.62 1.63
CA LEU A 75 10.07 1.69 0.51
C LEU A 75 10.60 2.69 -0.53
N GLU A 76 10.72 2.24 -1.76
CA GLU A 76 11.07 3.06 -2.90
C GLU A 76 10.01 2.86 -3.97
N ALA A 77 9.02 3.75 -3.99
CA ALA A 77 7.88 3.68 -4.91
C ALA A 77 7.72 5.00 -5.64
N LYS A 78 7.54 5.03 -6.96
CA LYS A 78 7.27 6.32 -7.65
C LYS A 78 5.99 6.95 -7.11
N SER A 79 4.94 6.16 -6.90
CA SER A 79 3.72 6.62 -6.24
C SER A 79 3.04 5.53 -5.41
N TYR A 80 2.66 5.87 -4.18
CA TYR A 80 1.82 5.09 -3.29
C TYR A 80 0.42 5.67 -3.21
N ARG A 81 -0.61 4.81 -3.24
CA ARG A 81 -2.01 5.18 -3.00
C ARG A 81 -2.71 4.14 -2.14
N GLY A 82 -3.56 4.55 -1.21
CA GLY A 82 -4.42 3.61 -0.49
C GLY A 82 -4.74 4.05 0.92
N GLY A 83 -4.69 3.10 1.84
CA GLY A 83 -5.02 3.28 3.24
C GLY A 83 -3.93 4.00 4.04
N PRO A 84 -4.03 3.96 5.39
CA PRO A 84 -3.13 4.68 6.27
C PRO A 84 -1.67 4.21 6.14
N VAL A 85 -0.74 5.15 6.17
CA VAL A 85 0.71 4.89 6.09
C VAL A 85 1.32 4.98 7.47
N THR A 86 2.06 3.94 7.89
CA THR A 86 2.80 3.94 9.16
C THR A 86 4.28 3.73 8.89
N LEU A 87 5.09 4.75 9.15
CA LEU A 87 6.54 4.67 9.11
C LEU A 87 7.06 4.40 10.52
N LYS A 88 7.71 3.26 10.71
CA LYS A 88 8.34 2.86 11.97
C LYS A 88 9.75 3.43 12.10
N LYS A 89 10.37 3.28 13.27
CA LYS A 89 11.76 3.72 13.54
C LYS A 89 12.74 3.21 12.47
N ASN A 90 13.56 4.12 11.92
CA ASN A 90 14.52 3.89 10.82
C ASN A 90 13.90 3.55 9.45
N ALA A 91 12.58 3.70 9.28
CA ALA A 91 11.96 3.50 7.98
C ALA A 91 12.45 4.54 6.97
N VAL A 92 12.72 4.12 5.74
CA VAL A 92 13.09 5.02 4.63
C VAL A 92 11.98 4.99 3.60
N TRP A 93 11.34 6.14 3.38
CA TRP A 93 10.33 6.33 2.34
C TRP A 93 10.89 7.16 1.20
N ARG A 94 10.73 6.69 -0.04
CA ARG A 94 11.09 7.41 -1.26
C ARG A 94 9.95 7.40 -2.26
N GLY A 95 9.55 8.60 -2.68
CA GLY A 95 8.55 8.87 -3.72
C GLY A 95 7.18 9.29 -3.21
N ASP A 96 6.23 9.46 -4.12
CA ASP A 96 4.98 10.17 -3.85
C ASP A 96 4.01 9.32 -3.02
N CYS A 97 3.21 9.98 -2.19
CA CYS A 97 2.31 9.31 -1.27
C CYS A 97 0.95 10.01 -1.23
N VAL A 98 -0.11 9.24 -1.47
CA VAL A 98 -1.49 9.68 -1.28
C VAL A 98 -2.15 8.73 -0.30
N ALA A 99 -2.49 9.25 0.87
CA ALA A 99 -3.07 8.46 1.95
C ALA A 99 -4.07 9.30 2.77
N PRO A 100 -5.09 8.66 3.38
CA PRO A 100 -6.01 9.37 4.28
C PRO A 100 -5.28 9.90 5.51
N SER A 101 -4.30 9.15 6.02
CA SER A 101 -3.48 9.52 7.18
C SER A 101 -2.07 8.92 7.08
N ILE A 102 -1.12 9.59 7.72
CA ILE A 102 0.26 9.12 7.86
C ILE A 102 0.71 9.26 9.31
N THR A 103 1.34 8.21 9.82
CA THR A 103 1.98 8.18 11.14
C THR A 103 3.46 7.96 10.95
N VAL A 104 4.29 8.86 11.48
CA VAL A 104 5.74 8.81 11.33
C VAL A 104 6.38 8.70 12.72
N GLU A 105 7.04 7.58 12.99
CA GLU A 105 7.79 7.38 14.22
C GLU A 105 9.17 8.08 14.18
N PRO A 106 9.71 8.49 15.34
CA PRO A 106 11.01 9.16 15.41
C PRO A 106 12.12 8.29 14.81
N GLY A 107 12.91 8.90 13.92
CA GLY A 107 14.00 8.24 13.18
C GLY A 107 13.61 7.73 11.80
N ALA A 108 12.34 7.80 11.40
CA ALA A 108 11.95 7.59 10.00
C ALA A 108 12.46 8.74 9.11
N ARG A 109 12.83 8.41 7.88
CA ARG A 109 13.33 9.35 6.87
C ARG A 109 12.45 9.29 5.65
N VAL A 110 12.06 10.48 5.19
CA VAL A 110 11.20 10.65 4.03
C VAL A 110 11.96 11.51 3.02
N GLN A 111 12.11 11.03 1.79
CA GLN A 111 12.92 11.68 0.75
C GLN A 111 12.19 11.73 -0.59
N ARG A 112 12.30 12.87 -1.31
CA ARG A 112 11.76 13.11 -2.67
C ARG A 112 10.30 12.70 -2.83
N SER A 113 9.35 13.53 -2.42
CA SER A 113 7.97 13.07 -2.28
C SER A 113 6.96 14.21 -2.14
N ALA A 114 5.96 14.25 -3.01
CA ALA A 114 4.71 14.96 -2.78
C ALA A 114 3.79 14.08 -1.90
N PHE A 115 3.48 14.56 -0.70
CA PHE A 115 2.50 13.93 0.19
C PHE A 115 1.17 14.63 0.08
N VAL A 116 0.14 13.88 -0.28
CA VAL A 116 -1.25 14.31 -0.22
C VAL A 116 -1.92 13.51 0.89
N ILE A 117 -2.02 14.13 2.06
CA ILE A 117 -2.65 13.54 3.25
C ILE A 117 -4.02 14.16 3.46
N GLY A 118 -5.01 13.37 3.87
CA GLY A 118 -6.39 13.83 3.99
C GLY A 118 -7.14 13.83 2.66
N ALA A 119 -6.53 13.33 1.59
CA ALA A 119 -7.28 12.84 0.44
C ALA A 119 -8.07 11.60 0.89
N ALA A 120 -9.28 11.82 1.40
CA ALA A 120 -10.32 10.80 1.32
C ALA A 120 -10.45 10.46 -0.15
N ASP A 121 -10.12 9.21 -0.52
CA ASP A 121 -10.15 8.69 -1.90
C ASP A 121 -11.32 9.30 -2.68
N PRO A 122 -11.07 10.30 -3.57
CA PRO A 122 -12.13 10.87 -4.36
C PRO A 122 -12.44 9.84 -5.43
N GLY A 123 -13.58 9.17 -5.28
CA GLY A 123 -14.03 8.10 -6.16
C GLY A 123 -13.80 8.43 -7.64
N ARG A 124 -12.83 7.74 -8.24
CA ARG A 124 -12.54 7.78 -9.66
C ARG A 124 -12.64 6.39 -10.27
#